data_AF-A0A2V3J9Y8-F1
#
_entry.id   AF-A0A2V3J9Y8-F1
#
_cell.length_a   1.000
_cell.length_b   1.000
_cell.length_c   1.000
_cell.angle_alpha   90.00
_cell.angle_beta   90.00
_cell.angle_gamma   90.00
#
_symmetry.space_group_name_H-M   'P 1'
#
loop_
_entity.id
_entity.type
_entity.pdbx_description
1 polymer ?
#
loop_
_entity_poly.entity_id
_entity_poly.type
_entity_poly.pdbx_seq_one_letter_code
_entity_poly.pdbx_strand_id
1 'polypeptide(L)'
;MGIRLEKVERIVIFDEVTKMPNERENYEGIVKRGLKEEWCDYIRREYEFSMAVCRSLASDFETFMKEARGELKEGQLFYRAVKSNIPPGVKTDEMSFKTVKLTIFSEDDVEDAKKSQKELLKNRIVRLTNEALEQGTLLTQADLSILLNASIKTIGRHIKQLLEEDIIVPTRGNRMDIGPGTSH
;
A
#
# COMPACT_ATOMS: atom_id res chain seq x y z
N MET A 1 31.74 -39.38 -20.82
CA MET A 1 31.89 -38.04 -20.20
C MET A 1 30.65 -37.24 -20.56
N GLY A 2 29.63 -37.28 -19.71
CA GLY A 2 28.35 -36.64 -19.98
C GLY A 2 27.56 -36.56 -18.68
N ILE A 3 27.40 -35.34 -18.17
CA ILE A 3 26.45 -35.07 -17.10
C ILE A 3 25.47 -34.06 -17.69
N ARG A 4 24.28 -34.60 -17.94
CA ARG A 4 23.07 -33.92 -18.39
C ARG A 4 22.61 -33.07 -17.20
N LEU A 5 22.48 -31.76 -17.38
CA LEU A 5 21.96 -30.87 -16.34
C LEU A 5 20.47 -31.18 -16.12
N GLU A 6 20.17 -31.79 -14.98
CA GLU A 6 18.81 -32.03 -14.50
C GLU A 6 18.19 -30.73 -13.95
N LYS A 7 16.84 -30.71 -13.98
CA LYS A 7 15.95 -29.66 -13.47
C LYS A 7 16.47 -29.03 -12.17
N VAL A 8 16.55 -27.70 -12.15
CA VAL A 8 16.62 -26.94 -10.90
C VAL A 8 15.25 -26.99 -10.23
N GLU A 9 15.10 -27.91 -9.27
CA GLU A 9 13.97 -27.95 -8.35
C GLU A 9 13.95 -26.71 -7.45
N ARG A 10 12.72 -26.30 -7.08
CA ARG A 10 12.38 -25.09 -6.34
C ARG A 10 13.14 -25.01 -5.02
N ILE A 11 13.74 -23.84 -4.74
CA ILE A 11 14.29 -23.49 -3.43
C ILE A 11 13.41 -22.38 -2.83
N VAL A 12 12.71 -22.73 -1.74
CA VAL A 12 12.78 -22.17 -0.37
C VAL A 12 11.55 -22.69 0.38
N ILE A 13 11.77 -23.60 1.34
CA ILE A 13 10.78 -23.95 2.37
C ILE A 13 10.87 -22.84 3.43
N PHE A 14 9.79 -22.11 3.65
CA PHE A 14 9.69 -21.17 4.76
C PHE A 14 9.49 -21.97 6.06
N ASP A 15 10.57 -22.15 6.83
CA ASP A 15 10.45 -22.57 8.22
C ASP A 15 9.84 -21.44 9.07
N GLU A 16 9.06 -21.86 10.06
CA GLU A 16 8.14 -21.12 10.92
C GLU A 16 8.45 -19.63 11.13
N VAL A 17 7.53 -18.78 10.66
CA VAL A 17 7.43 -17.37 11.05
C VAL A 17 7.14 -17.30 12.55
N THR A 18 8.18 -17.09 13.35
CA THR A 18 8.08 -16.78 14.78
C THR A 18 7.15 -15.58 14.94
N LYS A 19 5.99 -15.79 15.56
CA LYS A 19 4.95 -14.77 15.73
C LYS A 19 5.49 -13.60 16.56
N MET A 20 5.68 -12.43 15.94
CA MET A 20 5.72 -11.15 16.65
C MET A 20 4.27 -10.75 16.99
N PRO A 21 3.84 -10.72 18.27
CA PRO A 21 2.42 -10.80 18.63
C PRO A 21 1.54 -9.59 18.27
N ASN A 22 2.10 -8.48 17.77
CA ASN A 22 1.36 -7.22 17.64
C ASN A 22 1.42 -6.56 16.24
N GLU A 23 2.13 -7.17 15.29
CA GLU A 23 2.26 -6.59 13.94
C GLU A 23 1.16 -7.05 12.99
N ARG A 24 0.53 -8.21 13.25
CA ARG A 24 -0.50 -8.80 12.37
C ARG A 24 -1.71 -7.89 12.19
N GLU A 25 -2.22 -7.30 13.29
CA GLU A 25 -3.37 -6.38 13.23
C GLU A 25 -3.12 -5.15 12.34
N ASN A 26 -1.87 -4.65 12.29
CA ASN A 26 -1.51 -3.50 11.47
C ASN A 26 -1.55 -3.78 9.97
N TYR A 27 -1.38 -5.04 9.55
CA TYR A 27 -1.38 -5.43 8.14
C TYR A 27 -2.72 -5.99 7.65
N GLU A 28 -3.58 -6.49 8.54
CA GLU A 28 -4.89 -7.07 8.17
C GLU A 28 -5.77 -6.13 7.34
N GLY A 29 -5.74 -4.83 7.68
CA GLY A 29 -6.47 -3.80 6.95
C GLY A 29 -6.00 -3.57 5.51
N ILE A 30 -4.85 -4.11 5.10
CA ILE A 30 -4.35 -4.04 3.71
C ILE A 30 -4.99 -5.12 2.85
N VAL A 31 -5.15 -6.33 3.40
CA VAL A 31 -5.75 -7.48 2.69
C VAL A 31 -7.23 -7.23 2.42
N LYS A 32 -7.94 -6.54 3.32
CA LYS A 32 -9.37 -6.22 3.18
C LYS A 32 -9.70 -5.20 2.07
N ARG A 33 -8.71 -4.63 1.38
CA ARG A 33 -8.90 -3.58 0.37
C ARG A 33 -9.16 -4.13 -1.05
N GLY A 34 -9.43 -5.42 -1.21
CA GLY A 34 -9.62 -6.05 -2.52
C GLY A 34 -10.76 -5.42 -3.33
N LEU A 35 -10.56 -5.26 -4.64
CA LEU A 35 -11.60 -4.74 -5.55
C LEU A 35 -12.76 -5.73 -5.64
N LYS A 36 -12.43 -7.00 -5.83
CA LYS A 36 -13.41 -8.06 -5.92
C LYS A 36 -14.42 -8.08 -4.78
N GLU A 37 -13.96 -8.00 -3.53
CA GLU A 37 -14.84 -8.04 -2.35
C GLU A 37 -15.76 -6.80 -2.31
N GLU A 38 -15.20 -5.60 -2.51
CA GLU A 38 -15.99 -4.36 -2.49
C GLU A 38 -17.06 -4.35 -3.59
N TRP A 39 -16.74 -4.84 -4.79
CA TRP A 39 -17.68 -4.92 -5.89
C TRP A 39 -18.71 -6.02 -5.69
N CYS A 40 -18.32 -7.18 -5.13
CA CYS A 40 -19.26 -8.23 -4.77
C CYS A 40 -20.30 -7.72 -3.78
N ASP A 41 -19.86 -7.00 -2.74
CA ASP A 41 -20.73 -6.47 -1.70
C ASP A 41 -21.66 -5.38 -2.25
N TYR A 42 -21.13 -4.47 -3.07
CA TYR A 42 -21.93 -3.44 -3.75
C TYR A 42 -22.98 -4.05 -4.68
N ILE A 43 -22.59 -4.95 -5.59
CA ILE A 43 -23.50 -5.56 -6.56
C ILE A 43 -24.60 -6.33 -5.85
N ARG A 44 -24.25 -7.10 -4.81
CA ARG A 44 -25.23 -7.83 -4.00
C ARG A 44 -26.23 -6.88 -3.34
N ARG A 45 -25.75 -5.79 -2.74
CA ARG A 45 -26.60 -4.86 -1.97
C ARG A 45 -27.53 -4.05 -2.87
N GLU A 46 -27.03 -3.57 -3.99
CA GLU A 46 -27.80 -2.65 -4.86
C GLU A 46 -28.67 -3.39 -5.90
N TYR A 47 -28.30 -4.61 -6.29
CA TYR A 47 -28.96 -5.36 -7.38
C TYR A 47 -29.50 -6.73 -6.97
N GLU A 48 -29.35 -7.12 -5.70
CA GLU A 48 -29.90 -8.35 -5.11
C GLU A 48 -29.51 -9.67 -5.82
N PHE A 49 -28.40 -9.67 -6.56
CA PHE A 49 -27.92 -10.87 -7.24
C PHE A 49 -27.41 -11.95 -6.28
N SER A 50 -27.42 -13.21 -6.74
CA SER A 50 -26.82 -14.32 -6.00
C SER A 50 -25.31 -14.13 -5.82
N MET A 51 -24.72 -14.70 -4.77
CA MET A 51 -23.27 -14.59 -4.53
C MET A 51 -22.43 -15.15 -5.69
N ALA A 52 -22.92 -16.18 -6.38
CA ALA A 52 -22.23 -16.75 -7.52
C ALA A 52 -22.14 -15.74 -8.67
N VAL A 53 -23.26 -15.07 -8.98
CA VAL A 53 -23.32 -14.03 -10.02
C VAL A 53 -22.46 -12.82 -9.63
N CYS A 54 -22.55 -12.35 -8.38
CA CYS A 54 -21.74 -11.23 -7.89
C CYS A 54 -20.23 -11.50 -8.06
N ARG A 55 -19.76 -12.70 -7.68
CA ARG A 55 -18.35 -13.09 -7.82
C ARG A 55 -17.88 -13.16 -9.26
N SER A 56 -18.73 -13.65 -10.18
CA SER A 56 -18.42 -13.69 -11.60
C SER A 56 -18.29 -12.27 -12.16
N LEU A 57 -19.31 -11.42 -11.95
CA LEU A 57 -19.32 -10.05 -12.45
C LEU A 57 -18.14 -9.24 -11.89
N ALA A 58 -17.84 -9.34 -10.59
CA ALA A 58 -16.69 -8.66 -10.01
C ALA A 58 -15.36 -9.09 -10.65
N SER A 59 -15.22 -10.37 -11.02
CA SER A 59 -14.04 -10.89 -11.72
C SER A 59 -13.93 -10.35 -13.15
N ASP A 60 -15.06 -10.26 -13.85
CA ASP A 60 -15.11 -9.70 -15.22
C ASP A 60 -14.78 -8.20 -15.19
N PHE A 61 -15.32 -7.45 -14.22
CA PHE A 61 -15.00 -6.04 -14.01
C PHE A 61 -13.53 -5.83 -13.66
N GLU A 62 -12.92 -6.66 -12.81
CA GLU A 62 -11.48 -6.57 -12.55
C GLU A 62 -10.64 -6.77 -13.82
N THR A 63 -11.07 -7.67 -14.69
CA THR A 63 -10.40 -7.94 -15.98
C THR A 63 -10.52 -6.74 -16.91
N PHE A 64 -11.74 -6.23 -17.10
CA PHE A 64 -11.98 -5.02 -17.90
C PHE A 64 -11.24 -3.79 -17.36
N MET A 65 -11.23 -3.60 -16.04
CA MET A 65 -10.54 -2.47 -15.41
C MET A 65 -9.03 -2.56 -15.57
N LYS A 66 -8.43 -3.75 -15.65
CA LYS A 66 -6.99 -3.87 -15.95
C LYS A 66 -6.66 -3.31 -17.32
N GLU A 67 -7.53 -3.52 -18.31
CA GLU A 67 -7.37 -2.96 -19.65
C GLU A 67 -7.61 -1.44 -19.66
N ALA A 68 -8.57 -0.95 -18.87
CA ALA A 68 -8.96 0.47 -18.86
C ALA A 68 -8.07 1.38 -17.99
N ARG A 69 -7.30 0.85 -17.03
CA ARG A 69 -6.52 1.62 -16.03
C ARG A 69 -5.38 2.48 -16.60
N GLY A 70 -5.15 2.40 -17.91
CA GLY A 70 -4.06 3.08 -18.60
C GLY A 70 -2.70 2.47 -18.27
N GLU A 71 -1.65 3.04 -18.87
CA GLU A 71 -0.32 2.47 -18.80
C GLU A 71 0.44 2.91 -17.53
N LEU A 72 1.27 2.01 -17.01
CA LEU A 72 2.26 2.30 -15.98
C LEU A 72 3.59 2.60 -16.67
N LYS A 73 4.31 3.61 -16.21
CA LYS A 73 5.73 3.75 -16.56
C LYS A 73 6.55 2.73 -15.78
N GLU A 74 7.79 2.54 -16.21
CA GLU A 74 8.74 1.71 -15.47
C GLU A 74 8.85 2.18 -14.00
N GLY A 75 8.92 1.22 -13.08
CA GLY A 75 8.97 1.48 -11.64
C GLY A 75 7.64 1.87 -10.99
N GLN A 76 6.54 1.97 -11.74
CA GLN A 76 5.21 2.30 -11.20
C GLN A 76 4.33 1.07 -10.95
N LEU A 77 3.41 1.18 -9.98
CA LEU A 77 2.36 0.20 -9.75
C LEU A 77 1.01 0.86 -9.42
N PHE A 78 -0.07 0.08 -9.59
CA PHE A 78 -1.37 0.44 -9.02
C PHE A 78 -1.48 -0.08 -7.59
N TYR A 79 -1.81 0.81 -6.67
CA TYR A 79 -2.00 0.48 -5.25
C TYR A 79 -3.37 0.94 -4.78
N ARG A 80 -3.98 0.22 -3.83
CA ARG A 80 -5.25 0.65 -3.23
C ARG A 80 -5.02 1.22 -1.84
N ALA A 81 -5.22 2.53 -1.73
CA ALA A 81 -5.01 3.29 -0.51
C ALA A 81 -6.34 3.83 0.03
N VAL A 82 -6.32 4.20 1.30
CA VAL A 82 -7.46 4.77 2.02
C VAL A 82 -7.71 6.19 1.50
N LYS A 83 -8.98 6.57 1.23
CA LYS A 83 -9.29 7.95 0.80
C LYS A 83 -8.90 8.96 1.89
N SER A 84 -8.43 10.14 1.48
CA SER A 84 -7.92 11.16 2.40
C SER A 84 -9.02 11.91 3.18
N ASN A 85 -10.28 11.83 2.73
CA ASN A 85 -11.42 12.56 3.27
C ASN A 85 -12.22 11.79 4.34
N ILE A 86 -11.57 10.88 5.09
CA ILE A 86 -12.24 10.07 6.10
C ILE A 86 -12.11 10.75 7.47
N PRO A 87 -13.22 11.05 8.16
CA PRO A 87 -13.20 11.65 9.49
C PRO A 87 -12.44 10.80 10.54
N PRO A 88 -11.88 11.42 11.59
CA PRO A 88 -11.33 10.68 12.72
C PRO A 88 -12.39 9.77 13.37
N GLY A 89 -12.02 8.54 13.73
CA GLY A 89 -12.91 7.60 14.45
C GLY A 89 -13.73 6.64 13.58
N VAL A 90 -13.65 6.72 12.25
CA VAL A 90 -14.30 5.74 11.36
C VAL A 90 -13.63 4.37 11.48
N LYS A 91 -14.43 3.32 11.74
CA LYS A 91 -13.96 1.93 11.83
C LYS A 91 -13.34 1.49 10.51
N THR A 92 -12.33 0.62 10.58
CA THR A 92 -11.62 0.08 9.40
C THR A 92 -12.56 -0.49 8.33
N ASP A 93 -13.70 -1.04 8.75
CA ASP A 93 -14.68 -1.68 7.87
C ASP A 93 -15.62 -0.68 7.16
N GLU A 94 -15.60 0.61 7.52
CA GLU A 94 -16.36 1.70 6.87
C GLU A 94 -15.46 2.59 5.99
N MET A 95 -14.18 2.25 5.88
CA MET A 95 -13.22 3.04 5.12
C MET A 95 -13.40 2.84 3.62
N SER A 96 -13.49 3.94 2.88
CA SER A 96 -13.48 3.87 1.42
C SER A 96 -12.06 3.89 0.87
N PHE A 97 -11.85 3.10 -0.18
CA PHE A 97 -10.55 2.96 -0.84
C PHE A 97 -10.58 3.56 -2.24
N LYS A 98 -9.40 3.94 -2.74
CA LYS A 98 -9.20 4.37 -4.13
C LYS A 98 -7.90 3.77 -4.66
N THR A 99 -7.94 3.33 -5.91
CA THR A 99 -6.74 2.91 -6.63
C THR A 99 -5.96 4.15 -7.07
N VAL A 100 -4.66 4.16 -6.77
CA VAL A 100 -3.70 5.21 -7.10
C VAL A 100 -2.49 4.61 -7.80
N LYS A 101 -1.77 5.43 -8.57
CA LYS A 101 -0.51 5.08 -9.21
C LYS A 101 0.64 5.52 -8.30
N LEU A 102 1.54 4.62 -7.96
CA LEU A 102 2.69 4.89 -7.10
C LEU A 102 3.99 4.54 -7.81
N THR A 103 5.02 5.37 -7.66
CA THR A 103 6.36 5.19 -8.24
C THR A 103 7.30 4.59 -7.19
N ILE A 104 7.39 3.25 -7.18
CA ILE A 104 8.23 2.49 -6.24
C ILE A 104 9.71 2.64 -6.56
N PHE A 105 10.02 2.75 -7.86
CA PHE A 105 11.37 2.97 -8.35
C PHE A 105 11.40 4.18 -9.28
N SER A 106 12.38 5.05 -9.10
CA SER A 106 12.71 6.15 -10.00
C SER A 106 14.21 6.16 -10.27
N GLU A 107 14.66 6.76 -11.38
CA GLU A 107 16.08 6.82 -11.71
C GLU A 107 16.91 7.54 -10.62
N ASP A 108 16.34 8.56 -9.97
CA ASP A 108 16.98 9.29 -8.86
C ASP A 108 17.35 8.38 -7.67
N ASP A 109 16.65 7.24 -7.52
CA ASP A 109 16.92 6.26 -6.47
C ASP A 109 18.34 5.67 -6.59
N VAL A 110 18.92 5.66 -7.79
CA VAL A 110 20.29 5.18 -8.03
C VAL A 110 21.30 6.11 -7.35
N GLU A 111 21.10 7.43 -7.46
CA GLU A 111 21.98 8.42 -6.82
C GLU A 111 21.78 8.43 -5.30
N ASP A 112 20.56 8.29 -4.82
CA ASP A 112 20.29 8.21 -3.38
C ASP A 112 20.86 6.93 -2.76
N ALA A 113 20.80 5.81 -3.48
CA ALA A 113 21.41 4.55 -3.05
C ALA A 113 22.93 4.67 -2.89
N LYS A 114 23.61 5.48 -3.72
CA LYS A 114 25.05 5.76 -3.58
C LYS A 114 25.37 6.59 -2.34
N LYS A 115 24.47 7.49 -1.92
CA LYS A 115 24.64 8.29 -0.70
C LYS A 115 24.47 7.43 0.55
N SER A 116 23.29 6.81 0.71
CA SER A 116 23.02 5.83 1.76
C SER A 116 21.65 5.17 1.58
N GLN A 117 21.48 3.96 2.11
CA GLN A 117 20.17 3.31 2.19
C GLN A 117 19.13 4.11 3.01
N LYS A 118 19.59 4.90 3.98
CA LYS A 118 18.74 5.80 4.78
C LYS A 118 18.15 6.91 3.92
N GLU A 119 18.96 7.53 3.09
CA GLU A 119 18.54 8.64 2.22
C GLU A 119 17.55 8.15 1.16
N LEU A 120 17.87 7.03 0.50
CA LEU A 120 16.98 6.35 -0.43
C LEU A 120 15.60 6.09 0.19
N LEU A 121 15.57 5.54 1.41
CA LEU A 121 14.31 5.20 2.07
C LEU A 121 13.49 6.45 2.41
N LYS A 122 14.14 7.53 2.87
CA LYS A 122 13.47 8.82 3.15
C LYS A 122 12.84 9.40 1.89
N ASN A 123 13.59 9.47 0.79
CA ASN A 123 13.11 10.06 -0.46
C ASN A 123 11.95 9.25 -1.05
N ARG A 124 12.00 7.91 -0.94
CA ARG A 124 10.89 7.03 -1.28
C ARG A 124 9.64 7.27 -0.42
N ILE A 125 9.80 7.43 0.91
CA ILE A 125 8.67 7.74 1.81
C ILE A 125 7.99 9.05 1.39
N VAL A 126 8.77 10.10 1.14
CA VAL A 126 8.26 11.41 0.71
C VAL A 126 7.54 11.30 -0.63
N ARG A 127 8.15 10.66 -1.63
CA ARG A 127 7.56 10.45 -2.96
C ARG A 127 6.22 9.74 -2.88
N LEU A 128 6.17 8.55 -2.26
CA LEU A 128 4.96 7.73 -2.23
C LEU A 128 3.81 8.40 -1.48
N THR A 129 4.10 9.11 -0.39
CA THR A 129 3.08 9.76 0.42
C THR A 129 2.50 11.00 -0.29
N ASN A 130 3.33 11.75 -1.01
CA ASN A 130 2.85 12.87 -1.85
C ASN A 130 2.03 12.39 -3.05
N GLU A 131 2.51 11.38 -3.80
CA GLU A 131 1.76 10.80 -4.91
C GLU A 131 0.37 10.27 -4.47
N ALA A 132 0.31 9.62 -3.30
CA ALA A 132 -0.94 9.16 -2.73
C ALA A 132 -1.87 10.33 -2.38
N LEU A 133 -1.34 11.40 -1.78
CA LEU A 133 -2.10 12.59 -1.39
C LEU A 133 -2.64 13.34 -2.60
N GLU A 134 -1.82 13.57 -3.63
CA GLU A 134 -2.21 14.22 -4.88
C GLU A 134 -3.36 13.48 -5.57
N GLN A 135 -3.45 12.16 -5.38
CA GLN A 135 -4.52 11.32 -5.90
C GLN A 135 -5.70 11.16 -4.93
N GLY A 136 -5.72 11.89 -3.81
CA GLY A 136 -6.83 11.91 -2.85
C GLY A 136 -6.85 10.72 -1.89
N THR A 137 -5.69 10.15 -1.59
CA THR A 137 -5.54 9.03 -0.65
C THR A 137 -4.45 9.30 0.39
N LEU A 138 -4.40 8.50 1.44
CA LEU A 138 -3.31 8.51 2.42
C LEU A 138 -2.77 7.10 2.62
N LEU A 139 -1.44 7.02 2.74
CA LEU A 139 -0.76 5.78 3.11
C LEU A 139 -0.60 5.72 4.64
N THR A 140 -0.73 4.52 5.17
CA THR A 140 -0.38 4.16 6.56
C THR A 140 1.09 3.75 6.64
N GLN A 141 1.64 3.69 7.86
CA GLN A 141 2.99 3.15 8.06
C GLN A 141 3.09 1.66 7.68
N ALA A 142 2.00 0.91 7.83
CA ALA A 142 1.91 -0.48 7.39
C ALA A 142 1.96 -0.61 5.85
N ASP A 143 1.30 0.30 5.13
CA ASP A 143 1.37 0.35 3.66
C ASP A 143 2.81 0.61 3.21
N LEU A 144 3.45 1.63 3.78
CA LEU A 144 4.85 1.96 3.49
C LEU A 144 5.80 0.82 3.85
N SER A 145 5.52 0.09 4.94
CA SER A 145 6.31 -1.07 5.35
C SER A 145 6.33 -2.16 4.28
N ILE A 146 5.15 -2.51 3.75
CA ILE A 146 5.04 -3.50 2.66
C ILE A 146 5.64 -2.97 1.36
N LEU A 147 5.32 -1.73 0.98
CA LEU A 147 5.78 -1.14 -0.28
C LEU A 147 7.29 -0.95 -0.35
N LEU A 148 7.93 -0.64 0.79
CA LEU A 148 9.36 -0.31 0.87
C LEU A 148 10.20 -1.42 1.50
N ASN A 149 9.57 -2.53 1.88
CA ASN A 149 10.21 -3.69 2.50
C ASN A 149 11.05 -3.33 3.74
N ALA A 150 10.50 -2.49 4.60
CA ALA A 150 11.14 -2.01 5.82
C ALA A 150 10.14 -2.07 6.97
N SER A 151 10.55 -2.48 8.17
CA SER A 151 9.61 -2.63 9.29
C SER A 151 8.85 -1.33 9.61
N ILE A 152 7.61 -1.45 10.11
CA ILE A 152 6.79 -0.29 10.55
C ILE A 152 7.59 0.62 11.48
N LYS A 153 8.36 0.05 12.41
CA LYS A 153 9.26 0.79 13.31
C LYS A 153 10.32 1.61 12.55
N THR A 154 10.90 1.03 11.50
CA THR A 154 11.88 1.71 10.65
C THR A 154 11.23 2.86 9.89
N ILE A 155 10.06 2.62 9.29
CA ILE A 155 9.25 3.66 8.62
C ILE A 155 8.93 4.81 9.59
N GLY A 156 8.39 4.50 10.77
CA GLY A 156 8.05 5.51 11.78
C GLY A 156 9.26 6.34 12.23
N ARG A 157 10.43 5.70 12.40
CA ARG A 157 11.68 6.42 12.72
C ARG A 157 12.08 7.39 11.61
N HIS A 158 11.97 6.99 10.33
CA HIS A 158 12.32 7.88 9.22
C HIS A 158 11.31 9.02 9.05
N ILE A 159 10.01 8.76 9.26
CA ILE A 159 8.98 9.82 9.28
C ILE A 159 9.29 10.85 10.37
N LYS A 160 9.68 10.40 11.57
CA LYS A 160 10.07 11.31 12.66
C LYS A 160 11.28 12.17 12.28
N GLN A 161 12.31 11.55 11.69
CA GLN A 161 13.50 12.27 11.24
C GLN A 161 13.20 13.29 10.14
N LEU A 162 12.30 12.96 9.20
CA LEU A 162 11.85 13.89 8.17
C LEU A 162 11.11 15.09 8.79
N LEU A 163 10.29 14.86 9.82
CA LEU A 163 9.63 15.93 10.55
C LEU A 163 10.62 16.83 11.32
N GLU A 164 11.67 16.24 11.92
CA GLU A 164 12.78 16.98 12.55
C GLU A 164 13.59 17.81 11.53
N GLU A 165 13.48 17.50 10.24
CA GLU A 165 14.08 18.21 9.10
C GLU A 165 13.08 19.15 8.39
N ASP A 166 11.95 19.46 9.04
CA ASP A 166 10.85 20.30 8.52
C ASP A 166 10.16 19.76 7.25
N ILE A 167 10.32 18.47 6.96
CA ILE A 167 9.65 17.78 5.84
C ILE A 167 8.38 17.09 6.35
N ILE A 168 7.22 17.63 5.96
CA ILE A 168 5.92 17.07 6.32
C ILE A 168 5.64 15.83 5.47
N VAL A 169 5.45 14.68 6.11
CA VAL A 169 5.04 13.43 5.45
C VAL A 169 3.53 13.22 5.64
N PRO A 170 2.71 13.32 4.57
CA PRO A 170 1.26 13.15 4.65
C PRO A 170 0.89 11.66 4.77
N THR A 171 0.97 11.13 5.98
CA THR A 171 0.45 9.79 6.30
C THR A 171 -0.91 9.87 6.99
N ARG A 172 -1.66 8.77 6.96
CA ARG A 172 -2.92 8.67 7.72
C ARG A 172 -2.70 8.88 9.21
N GLY A 173 -1.65 8.29 9.79
CA GLY A 173 -1.31 8.45 11.21
C GLY A 173 -1.08 9.90 11.58
N ASN A 174 -0.23 10.60 10.81
CA ASN A 174 0.05 12.01 11.04
C ASN A 174 -1.21 12.87 10.88
N ARG A 175 -2.04 12.66 9.84
CA ARG A 175 -3.28 13.46 9.68
C ARG A 175 -4.36 13.19 10.72
N MET A 176 -4.40 12.00 11.30
CA MET A 176 -5.33 11.66 12.39
C MET A 176 -4.86 12.27 13.73
N ASP A 177 -3.55 12.41 13.94
CA ASP A 177 -2.98 13.14 15.09
C ASP A 177 -3.07 14.67 14.93
N ILE A 178 -3.27 15.16 13.70
CA ILE A 178 -3.56 16.57 13.39
C ILE A 178 -5.08 16.80 13.19
N GLY A 179 -5.92 16.06 13.94
CA GLY A 179 -7.35 16.37 14.11
C GLY A 179 -7.55 17.63 14.97
N PRO A 180 -8.73 18.28 14.93
CA PRO A 180 -8.91 19.71 15.23
C PRO A 180 -8.55 20.04 16.69
N GLY A 181 -7.30 20.40 16.93
CA GLY A 181 -6.77 20.48 18.30
C GLY A 181 -5.48 21.28 18.46
N THR A 182 -5.10 22.10 17.48
CA THR A 182 -4.09 23.16 17.68
C THR A 182 -4.55 24.47 17.06
N SER A 183 -5.66 24.99 17.57
CA SER A 183 -5.75 26.43 17.81
C SER A 183 -5.29 26.65 19.24
N HIS A 184 -4.02 27.02 19.40
CA HIS A 184 -3.51 28.07 20.29
C HIS A 184 -1.99 28.13 20.23
#